data_AF-A0A543FM60-F1
#
_entry.id   AF-A0A543FM60-F1
#
_cell.length_a   1.000
_cell.length_b   1.000
_cell.length_c   1.000
_cell.angle_alpha   90.00
_cell.angle_beta   90.00
_cell.angle_gamma   90.00
#
_symmetry.space_group_name_H-M   'P 1'
#
loop_
_entity.id
_entity.type
_entity.pdbx_description
1 polymer ?
#
loop_
_entity_poly.entity_id
_entity_poly.type
_entity_poly.pdbx_seq_one_letter_code
_entity_poly.pdbx_strand_id
1 'polypeptide(L)'
;MNELLRRRLERANTLYLDFVDTIPAEHLGSRLPGLPSDAVGHQLWCVLGARVSFPKAARAGEWQGFSSPVDRDGSSDAAAVRAAFVQTGADVDEWVAGIDPADEDSLRYVLALLEHETMHQGQLIRYLYGLGIDRPQTWQQQYALDEDF
;
A
#
# COMPACT_ATOMS: atom_id res chain seq x y z
N MET A 1 -6.07 15.65 14.63
CA MET A 1 -6.09 15.16 13.24
C MET A 1 -5.05 14.07 13.03
N ASN A 2 -3.78 14.33 13.34
CA ASN A 2 -2.66 13.40 13.08
C ASN A 2 -2.88 12.01 13.66
N GLU A 3 -3.35 11.92 14.91
CA GLU A 3 -3.67 10.63 15.53
C GLU A 3 -4.72 9.82 14.75
N LEU A 4 -5.72 10.48 14.16
CA LEU A 4 -6.68 9.80 13.29
C LEU A 4 -5.98 9.30 12.02
N LEU A 5 -5.20 10.14 11.35
CA LEU A 5 -4.47 9.76 10.12
C LEU A 5 -3.50 8.61 10.37
N ARG A 6 -2.74 8.65 11.46
CA ARG A 6 -1.83 7.59 11.90
C ARG A 6 -2.56 6.26 12.03
N ARG A 7 -3.67 6.21 12.78
CA ARG A 7 -4.47 4.98 12.90
C ARG A 7 -5.02 4.47 11.57
N ARG A 8 -5.36 5.37 10.63
CA ARG A 8 -5.85 4.97 9.30
C ARG A 8 -4.73 4.36 8.45
N LEU A 9 -3.53 4.94 8.49
CA LEU A 9 -2.36 4.45 7.77
C LEU A 9 -1.76 3.19 8.41
N GLU A 10 -1.74 3.11 9.74
CA GLU A 10 -1.36 1.89 10.47
C GLU A 10 -2.26 0.72 10.06
N ARG A 11 -3.57 0.94 10.04
CA ARG A 11 -4.51 -0.07 9.57
C ARG A 11 -4.28 -0.44 8.11
N ALA A 12 -4.01 0.55 7.24
CA ALA A 12 -3.66 0.26 5.84
C ALA A 12 -2.37 -0.58 5.74
N ASN A 13 -1.36 -0.29 6.55
CA ASN A 13 -0.13 -1.09 6.63
C ASN A 13 -0.39 -2.52 7.10
N THR A 14 -1.21 -2.72 8.13
CA THR A 14 -1.61 -4.05 8.58
C THR A 14 -2.25 -4.87 7.46
N LEU A 15 -3.12 -4.25 6.66
CA LEU A 15 -3.72 -4.91 5.50
C LEU A 15 -2.64 -5.34 4.49
N TYR A 16 -1.70 -4.48 4.14
CA TYR A 16 -0.63 -4.88 3.20
C TYR A 16 0.27 -5.97 3.76
N LEU A 17 0.62 -5.93 5.04
CA LEU A 17 1.40 -6.98 5.68
C LEU A 17 0.65 -8.32 5.66
N ASP A 18 -0.63 -8.33 6.04
CA ASP A 18 -1.48 -9.54 5.99
C ASP A 18 -1.63 -10.08 4.56
N PHE A 19 -1.75 -9.18 3.57
CA PHE A 19 -1.79 -9.56 2.16
C PHE A 19 -0.49 -10.25 1.71
N VAL A 20 0.66 -9.65 2.00
CA VAL A 20 1.98 -10.21 1.65
C VAL A 20 2.26 -11.53 2.38
N ASP A 21 1.80 -11.65 3.63
CA ASP A 21 1.97 -12.85 4.45
C ASP A 21 1.04 -14.00 4.02
N THR A 22 -0.10 -13.68 3.37
CA THR A 22 -1.10 -14.67 2.94
C THR A 22 -0.91 -15.12 1.49
N ILE A 23 -0.48 -14.22 0.59
CA ILE A 23 -0.41 -14.53 -0.84
C ILE A 23 0.72 -15.54 -1.14
N PRO A 24 0.45 -16.63 -1.89
CA PRO A 24 1.52 -17.50 -2.39
C PRO A 24 2.51 -16.70 -3.26
N ALA A 25 3.81 -16.89 -3.03
CA ALA A 25 4.86 -16.08 -3.65
C ALA A 25 4.82 -16.11 -5.19
N GLU A 26 4.41 -17.24 -5.78
CA GLU A 26 4.21 -17.39 -7.23
C GLU A 26 3.19 -16.40 -7.82
N HIS A 27 2.26 -15.90 -7.01
CA HIS A 27 1.27 -14.93 -7.46
C HIS A 27 1.78 -13.49 -7.52
N LEU A 28 2.94 -13.17 -6.95
CA LEU A 28 3.53 -11.83 -7.09
C LEU A 28 3.81 -11.47 -8.56
N GLY A 29 4.14 -12.47 -9.39
CA GLY A 29 4.30 -12.30 -10.84
C GLY A 29 2.99 -12.34 -11.64
N SER A 30 1.85 -12.66 -11.01
CA SER A 30 0.59 -12.90 -11.71
C SER A 30 -0.11 -11.61 -12.11
N ARG A 31 -0.81 -11.67 -13.27
CA ARG A 31 -1.71 -10.63 -13.79
C ARG A 31 -3.14 -11.14 -13.80
N LEU A 32 -4.14 -10.26 -13.86
CA LEU A 32 -5.53 -10.67 -14.05
C LEU A 32 -5.73 -11.28 -15.46
N PRO A 33 -6.24 -12.52 -15.57
CA PRO A 33 -6.48 -13.14 -16.87
C PRO A 33 -7.50 -12.35 -17.70
N GLY A 34 -7.19 -12.13 -18.98
CA GLY A 34 -8.13 -11.49 -19.93
C GLY A 34 -8.38 -10.00 -19.69
N LEU A 35 -7.66 -9.35 -18.78
CA LEU A 35 -7.81 -7.92 -18.48
C LEU A 35 -6.47 -7.18 -18.50
N PRO A 36 -6.41 -5.95 -19.04
CA PRO A 36 -5.25 -5.09 -18.87
C PRO A 36 -4.98 -4.85 -17.39
N SER A 37 -3.87 -5.37 -16.91
CA SER A 37 -3.49 -5.34 -15.51
C SER A 37 -1.97 -5.47 -15.38
N ASP A 38 -1.40 -4.85 -14.35
CA ASP A 38 -0.02 -5.07 -13.96
C ASP A 38 0.14 -6.35 -13.12
N ALA A 39 1.37 -6.74 -12.78
CA ALA A 39 1.57 -7.85 -11.86
C ALA A 39 1.19 -7.46 -10.41
N VAL A 40 0.78 -8.42 -9.58
CA VAL A 40 0.48 -8.17 -8.16
C VAL A 40 1.66 -7.49 -7.44
N GLY A 41 2.88 -7.99 -7.63
CA GLY A 41 4.09 -7.40 -7.07
C GLY A 41 4.29 -5.95 -7.52
N HIS A 42 3.96 -5.63 -8.76
CA HIS A 42 4.07 -4.26 -9.28
C HIS A 42 3.04 -3.31 -8.63
N GLN A 43 1.85 -3.79 -8.24
CA GLN A 43 0.90 -3.01 -7.44
C GLN A 43 1.49 -2.66 -6.07
N LEU A 44 2.10 -3.64 -5.39
CA LEU A 44 2.75 -3.45 -4.10
C LEU A 44 3.96 -2.51 -4.19
N TRP A 45 4.75 -2.61 -5.27
CA TRP A 45 5.85 -1.70 -5.57
C TRP A 45 5.37 -0.25 -5.73
N CYS A 46 4.22 -0.04 -6.39
CA CYS A 46 3.65 1.30 -6.54
C CYS A 46 3.29 1.91 -5.18
N VAL A 47 2.67 1.10 -4.29
CA VAL A 47 2.34 1.52 -2.92
C VAL A 47 3.60 1.88 -2.13
N LEU A 48 4.62 1.01 -2.13
CA LEU A 48 5.89 1.27 -1.45
C LEU A 48 6.57 2.55 -1.97
N GLY A 49 6.49 2.78 -3.28
CA GLY A 49 7.02 4.01 -3.86
C GLY A 49 6.24 5.25 -3.48
N ALA A 50 4.91 5.17 -3.36
CA ALA A 50 4.09 6.26 -2.85
C ALA A 50 4.49 6.61 -1.41
N ARG A 51 4.67 5.61 -0.54
CA ARG A 51 5.10 5.83 0.86
C ARG A 51 6.42 6.57 1.00
N VAL A 52 7.30 6.49 0.02
CA VAL A 52 8.56 7.27 -0.01
C VAL A 52 8.39 8.61 -0.71
N SER A 53 7.60 8.67 -1.77
CA SER A 53 7.53 9.83 -2.66
C SER A 53 6.61 10.94 -2.12
N PHE A 54 5.51 10.58 -1.46
CA PHE A 54 4.58 11.55 -0.86
C PHE A 54 5.23 12.37 0.29
N PRO A 55 5.96 11.77 1.25
CA PRO A 55 6.68 12.57 2.25
C PRO A 55 7.72 13.51 1.64
N LYS A 56 8.41 13.09 0.56
CA LYS A 56 9.35 13.96 -0.15
C LYS A 56 8.63 15.15 -0.80
N ALA A 57 7.49 14.89 -1.44
CA ALA A 57 6.69 15.93 -2.06
C ALA A 57 6.13 16.92 -1.04
N ALA A 58 5.65 16.44 0.11
CA ALA A 58 5.18 17.31 1.19
C ALA A 58 6.26 18.27 1.71
N ARG A 59 7.48 17.75 1.94
CA ARG A 59 8.62 18.58 2.39
C ARG A 59 9.07 19.60 1.34
N ALA A 60 8.92 19.28 0.06
CA ALA A 60 9.33 20.16 -1.05
C ALA A 60 8.21 21.12 -1.51
N GLY A 61 6.95 20.86 -1.12
CA GLY A 61 5.77 21.58 -1.61
C GLY A 61 5.36 21.23 -3.05
N GLU A 62 6.04 20.28 -3.69
CA GLU A 62 5.77 19.86 -5.07
C GLU A 62 6.24 18.42 -5.34
N TRP A 63 5.74 17.78 -6.40
CA TRP A 63 6.12 16.41 -6.75
C TRP A 63 7.61 16.29 -7.12
N GLN A 64 8.33 15.40 -6.44
CA GLN A 64 9.78 15.19 -6.61
C GLN A 64 10.15 13.94 -7.41
N GLY A 65 9.19 13.38 -8.17
CA GLY A 65 9.38 12.12 -8.88
C GLY A 65 9.11 10.89 -8.02
N PHE A 66 9.01 9.74 -8.70
CA PHE A 66 8.75 8.46 -8.06
C PHE A 66 10.06 7.81 -7.57
N SER A 67 10.05 7.31 -6.34
CA SER A 67 11.13 6.50 -5.77
C SER A 67 10.56 5.40 -4.89
N SER A 68 11.14 4.20 -4.95
CA SER A 68 10.70 3.04 -4.16
C SER A 68 11.89 2.43 -3.42
N PRO A 69 11.68 1.86 -2.21
CA PRO A 69 12.73 1.13 -1.50
C PRO A 69 13.05 -0.23 -2.13
N VAL A 70 12.24 -0.69 -3.08
CA VAL A 70 12.43 -1.94 -3.82
C VAL A 70 12.51 -1.62 -5.30
N ASP A 71 13.48 -2.21 -6.01
CA ASP A 71 13.57 -2.11 -7.46
C ASP A 71 12.35 -2.73 -8.12
N ARG A 72 11.96 -2.21 -9.29
CA ARG A 72 10.76 -2.68 -9.99
C ARG A 72 10.78 -4.20 -10.24
N ASP A 73 11.93 -4.72 -10.65
CA ASP A 73 12.15 -6.15 -10.90
C ASP A 73 12.21 -6.97 -9.61
N GLY A 74 12.56 -6.34 -8.48
CA GLY A 74 12.58 -6.95 -7.14
C GLY A 74 11.21 -7.13 -6.51
N SER A 75 10.14 -6.65 -7.14
CA SER A 75 8.76 -6.74 -6.63
C SER A 75 8.17 -8.16 -6.60
N SER A 76 8.92 -9.15 -7.09
CA SER A 76 8.58 -10.58 -7.01
C SER A 76 9.18 -11.30 -5.79
N ASP A 77 10.03 -10.63 -5.01
CA ASP A 77 10.59 -11.17 -3.77
C ASP A 77 9.68 -10.78 -2.57
N ALA A 78 8.89 -11.75 -2.10
CA ALA A 78 7.96 -11.55 -0.99
C ALA A 78 8.66 -11.05 0.30
N ALA A 79 9.86 -11.53 0.59
CA ALA A 79 10.58 -11.15 1.81
C ALA A 79 11.08 -9.70 1.72
N ALA A 80 11.61 -9.30 0.56
CA ALA A 80 12.03 -7.92 0.31
C ALA A 80 10.83 -6.95 0.35
N VAL A 81 9.72 -7.31 -0.29
CA VAL A 81 8.48 -6.52 -0.29
C VAL A 81 7.94 -6.36 1.12
N ARG A 82 7.87 -7.45 1.90
CA ARG A 82 7.41 -7.42 3.29
C ARG A 82 8.29 -6.53 4.16
N ALA A 83 9.61 -6.68 4.08
CA ALA A 83 10.55 -5.87 4.83
C ALA A 83 10.41 -4.37 4.50
N ALA A 84 10.19 -4.05 3.23
CA ALA A 84 9.92 -2.68 2.80
C ALA A 84 8.60 -2.13 3.36
N PHE A 85 7.54 -2.93 3.47
CA PHE A 85 6.30 -2.49 4.11
C PHE A 85 6.48 -2.21 5.61
N VAL A 86 7.24 -3.05 6.31
CA VAL A 86 7.58 -2.81 7.73
C VAL A 86 8.32 -1.47 7.89
N GLN A 87 9.38 -1.26 7.09
CA GLN A 87 10.17 -0.04 7.17
C GLN A 87 9.34 1.20 6.80
N THR A 88 8.71 1.18 5.63
CA THR A 88 7.93 2.34 5.14
C THR A 88 6.71 2.64 6.01
N GLY A 89 6.13 1.63 6.67
CA GLY A 89 5.07 1.83 7.66
C GLY A 89 5.54 2.67 8.85
N ALA A 90 6.74 2.37 9.38
CA ALA A 90 7.35 3.16 10.45
C ALA A 90 7.72 4.57 9.99
N ASP A 91 8.31 4.71 8.79
CA ASP A 91 8.68 6.02 8.23
C ASP A 91 7.47 6.93 8.01
N VAL A 92 6.34 6.36 7.55
CA VAL A 92 5.09 7.09 7.38
C VAL A 92 4.49 7.49 8.72
N ASP A 93 4.52 6.61 9.73
CA ASP A 93 4.05 6.95 11.08
C ASP A 93 4.85 8.11 11.69
N GLU A 94 6.18 8.06 11.58
CA GLU A 94 7.07 9.13 12.03
C GLU A 94 6.79 10.45 11.29
N TRP A 95 6.66 10.40 9.96
CA TRP A 95 6.34 11.58 9.16
C TRP A 95 5.02 12.22 9.61
N VAL A 96 3.94 11.44 9.73
CA VAL A 96 2.62 11.96 10.11
C VAL A 96 2.59 12.47 11.55
N ALA A 97 3.36 11.85 12.45
CA ALA A 97 3.48 12.33 13.82
C ALA A 97 4.12 13.74 13.90
N GLY A 98 5.04 14.06 12.98
CA GLY A 98 5.77 15.33 12.94
C GLY A 98 5.07 16.49 12.22
N ILE A 99 3.93 16.26 11.57
CA ILE A 99 3.21 17.32 10.82
C ILE A 99 2.52 18.29 11.79
N ASP A 100 2.66 19.60 11.56
CA ASP A 100 1.82 20.58 12.24
C ASP A 100 0.35 20.38 11.79
N PRO A 101 -0.62 20.18 12.71
CA PRO A 101 -2.03 20.07 12.34
C PRO A 101 -2.61 21.26 11.57
N ALA A 102 -1.94 22.42 11.56
CA ALA A 102 -2.29 23.59 10.77
C ALA A 102 -1.65 23.61 9.35
N ASP A 103 -0.70 22.71 9.06
CA ASP A 103 -0.06 22.57 7.76
C ASP A 103 -0.96 21.77 6.80
N GLU A 104 -1.88 22.47 6.14
CA GLU A 104 -2.83 21.89 5.19
C GLU A 104 -2.15 21.23 3.99
N ASP A 105 -1.00 21.75 3.55
CA ASP A 105 -0.27 21.22 2.40
C ASP A 105 0.31 19.84 2.70
N SER A 106 0.97 19.68 3.85
CA SER A 106 1.45 18.36 4.30
C SER A 106 0.28 17.39 4.52
N LEU A 107 -0.82 17.85 5.14
CA LEU A 107 -2.01 17.02 5.36
C LEU A 107 -2.64 16.55 4.06
N ARG A 108 -2.66 17.39 3.01
CA ARG A 108 -3.14 17.02 1.67
C ARG A 108 -2.33 15.87 1.08
N TYR A 109 -1.00 15.86 1.25
CA TYR A 109 -0.18 14.74 0.79
C TYR A 109 -0.41 13.45 1.60
N VAL A 110 -0.65 13.55 2.91
CA VAL A 110 -0.99 12.37 3.73
C VAL A 110 -2.33 11.76 3.30
N LEU A 111 -3.33 12.61 3.05
CA LEU A 111 -4.64 12.17 2.54
C LEU A 111 -4.51 11.52 1.17
N ALA A 112 -3.76 12.14 0.25
CA ALA A 112 -3.53 11.59 -1.08
C ALA A 112 -2.78 10.25 -1.05
N LEU A 113 -1.86 10.04 -0.10
CA LEU A 113 -1.25 8.73 0.14
C LEU A 113 -2.29 7.70 0.59
N LEU A 114 -3.16 8.04 1.55
CA LEU A 114 -4.20 7.13 2.04
C LEU A 114 -5.20 6.77 0.93
N GLU A 115 -5.58 7.73 0.08
CA GLU A 115 -6.44 7.51 -1.09
C GLU A 115 -5.77 6.58 -2.11
N HIS A 116 -4.49 6.79 -2.38
CA HIS A 116 -3.69 5.95 -3.26
C HIS A 116 -3.62 4.50 -2.76
N GLU A 117 -3.33 4.30 -1.47
CA GLU A 117 -3.31 2.99 -0.84
C GLU A 117 -4.68 2.30 -0.90
N THR A 118 -5.74 3.04 -0.57
CA THR A 118 -7.12 2.51 -0.62
C THR A 118 -7.51 2.07 -2.04
N MET A 119 -7.09 2.83 -3.05
CA MET A 119 -7.32 2.49 -4.45
C MET A 119 -6.57 1.21 -4.87
N HIS A 120 -5.30 1.04 -4.45
CA HIS A 120 -4.57 -0.20 -4.70
C HIS A 120 -5.13 -1.40 -3.91
N GLN A 121 -5.63 -1.20 -2.69
CA GLN A 121 -6.35 -2.26 -1.95
C GLN A 121 -7.57 -2.74 -2.75
N GLY A 122 -8.38 -1.82 -3.30
CA GLY A 122 -9.50 -2.16 -4.17
C GLY A 122 -9.09 -2.92 -5.44
N GLN A 123 -7.94 -2.60 -6.03
CA GLN A 123 -7.40 -3.36 -7.16
C GLN A 123 -6.96 -4.77 -6.72
N LEU A 124 -6.22 -4.89 -5.63
CA LEU A 124 -5.73 -6.16 -5.09
C LEU A 124 -6.87 -7.11 -4.70
N ILE A 125 -8.00 -6.60 -4.20
CA ILE A 125 -9.22 -7.39 -3.99
C ILE A 125 -9.65 -8.10 -5.29
N ARG A 126 -9.56 -7.44 -6.44
CA ARG A 126 -9.88 -8.08 -7.74
C ARG A 126 -8.91 -9.19 -8.08
N TYR A 127 -7.63 -9.11 -7.71
CA TYR A 127 -6.67 -10.21 -7.91
C TYR A 127 -7.01 -11.39 -7.02
N LEU A 128 -7.42 -11.16 -5.76
CA LEU A 128 -7.87 -12.25 -4.89
C LEU A 128 -8.97 -13.07 -5.56
N TYR A 129 -10.00 -12.40 -6.07
CA TYR A 129 -11.09 -13.08 -6.79
C TYR A 129 -10.65 -13.67 -8.14
N GLY A 130 -9.96 -12.89 -8.97
CA GLY A 130 -9.63 -13.29 -10.34
C GLY A 130 -8.57 -14.37 -10.45
N LEU A 131 -7.76 -14.58 -9.41
CA LEU A 131 -6.75 -15.62 -9.34
C LEU A 131 -7.14 -16.78 -8.41
N GLY A 132 -8.28 -16.69 -7.72
CA GLY A 132 -8.71 -17.69 -6.75
C GLY A 132 -7.80 -17.78 -5.53
N ILE A 133 -7.23 -16.65 -5.10
CA ILE A 133 -6.34 -16.57 -3.92
C ILE A 133 -7.21 -16.39 -2.68
N ASP A 134 -6.83 -17.08 -1.60
CA ASP A 134 -7.47 -16.93 -0.30
C ASP A 134 -7.44 -15.48 0.18
N ARG A 135 -8.58 -15.04 0.72
CA ARG A 135 -8.76 -13.65 1.15
C ARG A 135 -8.16 -13.48 2.54
N PRO A 136 -7.21 -12.56 2.78
CA PRO A 136 -6.62 -12.38 4.10
C PRO A 136 -7.67 -12.01 5.15
N GLN A 137 -7.53 -12.49 6.39
CA GLN A 137 -8.55 -12.31 7.42
C GLN A 137 -8.82 -10.84 7.72
N THR A 138 -7.77 -10.01 7.78
CA THR A 138 -7.94 -8.58 8.05
C THR A 138 -8.68 -7.87 6.92
N TRP A 139 -8.55 -8.36 5.68
CA TRP A 139 -9.26 -7.81 4.51
C TRP A 139 -10.72 -8.21 4.52
N GLN A 140 -11.03 -9.46 4.88
CA GLN A 140 -12.40 -9.90 5.06
C GLN A 140 -13.12 -9.00 6.08
N GLN A 141 -12.51 -8.77 7.25
CA GLN A 141 -13.08 -7.89 8.28
C GLN A 141 -13.19 -6.43 7.83
N GLN A 142 -12.20 -5.92 7.11
CA GLN A 142 -12.15 -4.52 6.72
C GLN A 142 -13.13 -4.17 5.58
N TYR A 143 -13.36 -5.10 4.65
CA TYR A 143 -14.14 -4.86 3.42
C TYR A 143 -15.34 -5.78 3.25
N ALA A 144 -15.68 -6.60 4.26
CA ALA A 144 -16.75 -7.59 4.20
C ALA A 144 -16.59 -8.55 3.00
N LEU A 145 -15.41 -9.18 2.90
CA LEU A 145 -15.10 -10.14 1.83
C LEU A 145 -15.36 -11.60 2.25
N ASP A 146 -16.06 -11.83 3.34
CA ASP A 146 -16.41 -13.14 3.89
C ASP A 146 -17.67 -13.75 3.24
N GLU A 147 -18.42 -12.98 2.46
CA GLU A 147 -19.57 -13.46 1.70
C GLU A 147 -19.13 -14.16 0.40
N ASP A 148 -19.74 -15.32 0.10
CA ASP A 148 -19.60 -16.01 -1.18
C ASP A 148 -20.54 -15.38 -2.21
N PHE A 149 -20.00 -14.91 -3.34
CA PHE A 149 -20.73 -14.30 -4.47
C PHE A 149 -20.76 -15.20 -5.70
#